data_AF-U9VQF2-F1
#
_entry.id   AF-U9VQF2-F1
#
_cell.length_a   1.000
_cell.length_b   1.000
_cell.length_c   1.000
_cell.angle_alpha   90.00
_cell.angle_beta   90.00
_cell.angle_gamma   90.00
#
_symmetry.space_group_name_H-M   'P 1'
#
loop_
_entity.id
_entity.type
_entity.pdbx_description
1 polymer ?
#
loop_
_entity_poly.entity_id
_entity_poly.type
_entity_poly.pdbx_seq_one_letter_code
_entity_poly.pdbx_strand_id
1 'polypeptide(L)' 'MSGIYHLEITESEDELKALLRSQKTASSKERIQFLYLLKSEQASTIQQAAKLLGRHRVTVQKWAKRYRDGQLAGLLSHKP' A
#
# COMPACT_ATOMS: atom_id res chain seq x y z
N MET A 1 -10.85 9.16 -16.53
CA MET A 1 -11.50 7.93 -16.04
C MET A 1 -11.33 7.87 -14.52
N SER A 2 -12.38 8.20 -13.79
CA SER A 2 -12.45 8.12 -12.32
C SER A 2 -12.59 6.65 -11.91
N GLY A 3 -11.47 5.92 -11.98
CA GLY A 3 -11.41 4.53 -11.52
C GLY A 3 -11.00 4.53 -10.07
N ILE A 4 -11.95 4.79 -9.16
CA ILE A 4 -11.73 4.62 -7.72
C ILE A 4 -11.20 3.20 -7.53
N TYR A 5 -10.00 3.09 -6.96
CA TYR A 5 -9.36 1.80 -6.79
C TYR A 5 -9.90 1.14 -5.53
N HIS A 6 -10.86 0.22 -5.70
CA HIS A 6 -11.39 -0.55 -4.58
C HIS A 6 -10.41 -1.67 -4.22
N LEU A 7 -9.69 -1.47 -3.11
CA LEU A 7 -8.91 -2.50 -2.45
C LEU A 7 -9.58 -2.76 -1.10
N GLU A 8 -10.02 -3.99 -0.87
CA GLU A 8 -10.58 -4.39 0.42
C GLU A 8 -9.44 -4.53 1.43
N ILE A 9 -9.14 -3.41 2.09
CA ILE A 9 -8.11 -3.36 3.13
C ILE A 9 -8.77 -3.75 4.45
N THR A 10 -8.42 -4.94 4.92
CA THR A 10 -8.94 -5.52 6.17
C THR A 10 -8.42 -4.79 7.40
N GLU A 11 -7.22 -4.22 7.32
CA GLU A 11 -6.60 -3.51 8.43
C GLU A 11 -7.20 -2.10 8.63
N SER A 12 -7.18 -1.66 9.88
CA SER A 12 -7.54 -0.28 10.26
C SER A 12 -6.40 0.70 9.99
N GLU A 13 -6.72 1.99 9.95
CA GLU A 13 -5.71 3.05 9.82
C GLU A 13 -4.69 3.03 10.96
N ASP A 14 -5.15 2.77 12.18
CA ASP A 14 -4.30 2.71 13.37
C ASP A 14 -3.34 1.50 13.34
N GLU A 15 -3.82 0.34 12.88
CA GLU A 15 -2.97 -0.84 12.67
C GLU A 15 -1.90 -0.56 11.62
N LEU A 16 -2.25 0.03 10.49
CA LEU A 16 -1.30 0.40 9.44
C LEU A 16 -0.28 1.42 9.95
N LYS A 17 -0.69 2.37 10.80
CA LYS A 17 0.19 3.34 11.43
C LYS A 17 1.14 2.70 12.45
N ALA A 18 0.67 1.75 13.24
CA ALA A 18 1.51 0.97 14.14
C ALA A 18 2.52 0.11 13.35
N LEU A 19 2.08 -0.51 12.26
CA LEU A 19 2.94 -1.27 11.36
C LEU A 19 4.00 -0.39 10.70
N LEU A 20 3.66 0.81 10.24
CA LEU A 20 4.63 1.77 9.69
C LEU A 20 5.77 2.09 10.66
N ARG A 21 5.46 2.19 11.96
CA ARG A 21 6.44 2.41 13.02
C ARG A 21 7.31 1.18 13.29
N SER A 22 6.75 -0.02 13.16
CA SER A 22 7.47 -1.27 13.42
C SER A 22 8.37 -1.73 12.26
N GLN A 23 8.10 -1.27 11.03
CA GLN A 23 8.90 -1.65 9.87
C GLN A 23 10.33 -1.12 9.94
N LYS A 24 11.30 -2.01 9.71
CA LYS A 24 12.74 -1.68 9.73
C LYS A 24 13.27 -1.19 8.38
N THR A 25 12.69 -1.66 7.28
CA THR A 25 13.17 -1.36 5.92
C THR A 25 12.35 -0.29 5.25
N ALA A 26 12.99 0.63 4.52
CA ALA A 26 12.32 1.68 3.75
C ALA A 26 11.31 1.13 2.73
N SER A 27 11.66 0.04 2.04
CA SER A 27 10.78 -0.61 1.05
C SER A 27 9.47 -1.12 1.67
N SER A 28 9.54 -1.78 2.83
CA SER A 28 8.35 -2.23 3.56
C SER A 28 7.53 -1.07 4.10
N LYS A 29 8.18 0.01 4.57
CA LYS A 29 7.47 1.24 4.98
C LYS A 29 6.64 1.81 3.84
N GLU A 30 7.21 1.97 2.65
CA GLU A 30 6.49 2.51 1.49
C GLU A 30 5.28 1.65 1.10
N ARG A 31 5.40 0.33 1.20
CA ARG A 31 4.30 -0.60 0.91
C ARG A 31 3.15 -0.48 1.90
N ILE A 32 3.44 -0.37 3.18
CA ILE A 32 2.40 -0.17 4.19
C ILE A 32 1.83 1.24 4.08
N GLN A 33 2.65 2.21 3.71
CA GLN A 33 2.21 3.59 3.48
C GLN A 33 1.25 3.67 2.29
N PHE A 34 1.47 2.85 1.24
CA PHE A 34 0.50 2.69 0.15
C PHE A 34 -0.87 2.25 0.67
N LEU A 35 -0.94 1.22 1.51
CA LEU A 35 -2.21 0.77 2.09
C LEU A 35 -2.83 1.85 2.97
N TYR A 36 -2.02 2.52 3.79
CA TYR A 36 -2.47 3.61 4.65
C TYR A 36 -3.10 4.74 3.85
N LEU A 37 -2.48 5.15 2.73
CA LEU A 37 -3.00 6.21 1.87
C LEU A 37 -4.35 5.85 1.22
N LEU A 38 -4.54 4.58 0.85
CA LEU A 38 -5.80 4.10 0.32
C LEU A 38 -6.88 3.99 1.40
N LYS A 39 -6.50 3.49 2.60
CA LYS A 39 -7.42 3.28 3.72
C LYS A 39 -7.92 4.60 4.32
N SER A 40 -7.01 5.57 4.50
CA SER A 40 -7.32 6.92 4.98
C SER A 40 -7.90 7.85 3.92
N GLU A 41 -8.27 7.31 2.76
CA GLU A 41 -8.84 8.03 1.61
C GLU A 41 -7.98 9.17 1.05
N GLN A 42 -6.73 9.33 1.51
CA GLN A 42 -5.77 10.31 1.01
C GLN A 42 -5.39 10.08 -0.46
N ALA A 43 -5.48 8.84 -0.92
CA ALA A 43 -5.39 8.48 -2.31
C ALA A 43 -6.60 7.63 -2.72
N SER A 44 -7.36 8.10 -3.70
CA SER A 44 -8.50 7.34 -4.24
C SER A 44 -8.09 6.39 -5.37
N THR A 45 -6.84 6.49 -5.86
CA THR A 45 -6.34 5.73 -7.01
C THR A 45 -4.89 5.29 -6.82
N ILE A 46 -4.51 4.18 -7.48
CA ILE A 46 -3.09 3.73 -7.53
C ILE A 46 -2.17 4.83 -8.05
N GLN A 47 -2.61 5.61 -9.03
CA GLN A 47 -1.78 6.65 -9.64
C GLN A 47 -1.51 7.81 -8.67
N GLN A 48 -2.52 8.23 -7.91
CA GLN A 48 -2.34 9.23 -6.85
C GLN A 48 -1.42 8.70 -5.75
N ALA A 49 -1.65 7.48 -5.28
CA ALA A 49 -0.79 6.86 -4.26
C ALA A 49 0.66 6.75 -4.74
N ALA A 50 0.88 6.36 -6.00
CA ALA A 50 2.21 6.31 -6.61
C ALA A 50 2.89 7.68 -6.67
N LYS A 51 2.13 8.73 -7.01
CA LYS A 51 2.63 10.11 -7.02
C LYS A 51 3.02 10.58 -5.61
N LEU A 52 2.19 10.30 -4.61
CA LEU A 52 2.47 10.64 -3.19
C LEU A 52 3.69 9.90 -2.65
N LEU A 53 3.90 8.65 -3.07
CA LEU A 53 5.04 7.83 -2.67
C LEU A 53 6.31 8.10 -3.49
N GLY A 54 6.25 8.93 -4.53
CA GLY A 54 7.39 9.14 -5.44
C GLY A 54 7.81 7.87 -6.19
N ARG A 55 6.90 6.90 -6.37
CA ARG A 55 7.17 5.62 -7.02
C ARG A 55 6.46 5.52 -8.36
N HIS A 56 6.99 4.69 -9.24
CA HIS A 56 6.36 4.44 -10.53
C HIS A 56 5.01 3.71 -10.34
N ARG A 57 3.98 4.11 -11.09
CA ARG A 57 2.62 3.52 -11.03
C ARG A 57 2.64 1.99 -11.09
N VAL A 58 3.46 1.42 -11.98
CA VAL A 58 3.56 -0.03 -12.17
C VAL A 58 4.05 -0.75 -10.90
N THR A 59 4.94 -0.13 -10.13
CA THR A 59 5.43 -0.69 -8.87
C THR A 59 4.31 -0.77 -7.83
N VAL A 60 3.54 0.31 -7.70
CA VAL A 60 2.40 0.36 -6.77
C VAL A 60 1.28 -0.57 -7.22
N GLN A 61 1.04 -0.69 -8.53
CA GLN A 61 0.09 -1.66 -9.08
C GLN A 61 0.50 -3.10 -8.75
N LYS A 62 1.80 -3.44 -8.80
CA LYS A 62 2.30 -4.74 -8.37
C LYS A 62 2.08 -4.98 -6.88
N TRP A 63 2.24 -3.96 -6.04
CA TRP A 63 1.96 -4.06 -4.60
C TRP A 63 0.48 -4.35 -4.34
N ALA A 64 -0.41 -3.62 -5.01
CA ALA A 64 -1.84 -3.83 -4.87
C ALA A 64 -2.27 -5.24 -5.30
N LYS A 65 -1.68 -5.77 -6.38
CA LYS A 65 -1.89 -7.16 -6.80
C LYS A 65 -1.40 -8.16 -5.73
N ARG A 66 -0.19 -7.97 -5.21
CA ARG A 66 0.37 -8.85 -4.16
C ARG A 66 -0.45 -8.83 -2.87
N TYR A 67 -0.96 -7.66 -2.50
CA TYR A 67 -1.86 -7.54 -1.35
C TYR A 67 -3.20 -8.25 -1.63
N ARG A 68 -3.71 -8.22 -2.85
CA ARG A 68 -4.92 -9.02 -3.19
C ARG A 68 -4.67 -10.52 -3.10
N ASP A 69 -3.50 -10.97 -3.54
CA ASP A 69 -3.17 -12.40 -3.62
C ASP A 69 -2.75 -12.98 -2.25
N GLY A 70 -2.28 -12.16 -1.31
CA GLY A 70 -1.75 -12.64 -0.02
C GLY A 70 -1.81 -11.64 1.14
N GLN A 71 -2.62 -10.59 1.03
CA GLN A 71 -2.82 -9.54 2.05
C GLN A 71 -1.49 -8.90 2.48
N LEU A 72 -1.37 -8.52 3.76
CA LEU A 72 -0.14 -7.97 4.32
C LEU A 72 1.07 -8.89 4.13
N ALA A 73 0.91 -10.20 4.31
CA ALA A 73 1.99 -11.16 4.16
C ALA A 73 2.52 -11.17 2.71
N GLY A 74 1.63 -11.20 1.71
CA GLY A 74 1.97 -11.15 0.29
C GLY A 74 2.61 -9.82 -0.14
N LEU A 75 2.20 -8.72 0.50
CA LEU A 75 2.79 -7.41 0.27
C LEU A 75 4.21 -7.30 0.86
N LEU A 76 4.43 -7.88 2.04
CA LEU A 76 5.69 -7.82 2.77
C LEU A 76 6.65 -8.97 2.42
N SER A 77 6.18 -10.04 1.75
CA SER A 77 6.94 -11.25 1.40
C SER A 77 8.05 -11.06 0.36
N HIS A 78 8.51 -9.84 0.12
CA HIS A 78 9.71 -9.67 -0.70
C HIS A 78 10.92 -10.16 0.11
N LYS A 79 11.22 -11.44 -0.13
CA LYS A 79 12.50 -12.07 0.16
C LYS A 79 13.60 -11.20 -0.45
N PRO A 80 14.68 -10.89 0.31
CA PRO A 80 15.82 -10.11 -0.18
C PRO A 80 16.42 -10.71 -1.45
#